data_AF-E2ACN3-F1
#
_entry.id   AF-E2ACN3-F1
#
_cell.length_a   1.000
_cell.length_b   1.000
_cell.length_c   1.000
_cell.angle_alpha   90.00
_cell.angle_beta   90.00
_cell.angle_gamma   90.00
#
_symmetry.space_group_name_H-M   'P 1'
#
loop_
_entity.id
_entity.type
_entity.pdbx_description
1 polymer ?
#
loop_
_entity_poly.entity_id
_entity_poly.type
_entity_poly.pdbx_seq_one_letter_code
_entity_poly.pdbx_strand_id
1 'polypeptide(L)'
;MADLYAKYNCTYCQEDITGLRVKCIECPEFDLCLQCFSAGAEIGQHKNNHAYQFMDSGTISIFNGRGNWTAREELRLLDAIEQFGFGNWEDISKHIETRTPEEAKDEYIARYLNGNIGKHTWPPTESYVPNLTDQTKSDHGPLSPDLTSKLPPLDITPEEATQLGYMPQRDDFERDYNHEAESLVSSLFLNPAEDDDLDIALKLAQVDMYTNNLRERARRKRVVRDYQLVSAFFASTRKDKGIKKKHTKEEKEFRDRMRVFAQFYTAQEHEQFLTNLERERELRLRLSELYRYRENGITRHEECAHLEQVLAQTQKQNDTTDYWTEKKSGSSGPFTPIHRSTSKRREEEKSYSFIDRKYTTKQDLPNNSTINQTCHNRTTIPTNQWVESDSNPTSSQSTCSPSSTQERKTSSTDTACTQERNIELEAASHLLTQKEKSLCIQLDLEPTAYLTQKTMVIDAYLEAMKLALVCLFAISTVVCVYGRPEEHYTTKFDNIDVDQILSNDRLLKRYVDCLLERPNVKCPSEALELKKVLSEAMATHCAKCSDRQKEIAKKALDFLIINKKDMWNDLKSKYDPEEKYAKQYEEDALKKEN
;
A
#
# COMPACT_ATOMS: atom_id res chain seq x y z
N MET A 1 -15.21 -62.81 5.73
CA MET A 1 -16.38 -62.29 5.01
C MET A 1 -17.47 -62.11 6.04
N ALA A 2 -17.80 -60.88 6.39
CA ALA A 2 -18.97 -60.60 7.22
C ALA A 2 -20.23 -60.78 6.35
N ASP A 3 -21.32 -61.25 6.96
CA ASP A 3 -22.57 -61.46 6.23
C ASP A 3 -23.26 -60.12 5.96
N LEU A 4 -22.95 -59.58 4.78
CA LEU A 4 -23.38 -58.28 4.23
C LEU A 4 -24.89 -58.05 4.22
N TYR A 5 -25.65 -59.13 4.14
CA TYR A 5 -27.09 -59.20 4.27
C TYR A 5 -27.42 -59.90 5.57
N ALA A 6 -28.36 -59.36 6.34
CA ALA A 6 -28.93 -60.09 7.46
C ALA A 6 -29.58 -61.38 6.92
N LYS A 7 -28.95 -62.52 7.17
CA LYS A 7 -29.49 -63.83 6.77
C LYS A 7 -30.71 -64.11 7.62
N TYR A 8 -31.84 -64.33 6.95
CA TYR A 8 -33.09 -64.72 7.58
C TYR A 8 -33.42 -66.13 7.13
N ASN A 9 -33.63 -67.03 8.08
CA ASN A 9 -34.02 -68.41 7.81
C ASN A 9 -35.54 -68.53 7.91
N CYS A 10 -36.14 -69.32 7.03
CA CYS A 10 -37.55 -69.64 7.11
C CYS A 10 -37.81 -70.43 8.40
N THR A 11 -38.64 -69.92 9.30
CA THR A 11 -38.94 -70.58 10.59
C THR A 11 -39.59 -71.96 10.41
N TYR A 12 -40.14 -72.25 9.22
CA TYR A 12 -40.72 -73.55 8.88
C TYR A 12 -39.72 -74.54 8.24
N CYS A 13 -39.14 -74.22 7.06
CA CYS A 13 -38.23 -75.14 6.36
C CYS A 13 -36.75 -75.02 6.76
N GLN A 14 -36.39 -74.03 7.58
CA GLN A 14 -35.03 -73.69 8.05
C GLN A 14 -34.05 -73.22 6.95
N GLU A 15 -34.45 -73.23 5.68
CA GLU A 15 -33.67 -72.73 4.55
C GLU A 15 -33.48 -71.20 4.60
N ASP A 16 -32.34 -70.73 4.06
CA ASP A 16 -32.02 -69.30 3.93
C ASP A 16 -32.98 -68.61 2.95
N ILE A 17 -33.67 -67.57 3.41
CA ILE A 17 -34.54 -66.75 2.56
C ILE A 17 -33.69 -65.71 1.83
N THR A 18 -33.62 -65.84 0.50
CA THR A 18 -32.97 -64.86 -0.37
C THR A 18 -34.02 -63.93 -1.00
N GLY A 19 -33.85 -62.62 -0.83
CA GLY A 19 -34.77 -61.61 -1.38
C GLY A 19 -35.98 -61.34 -0.48
N LEU A 20 -37.19 -61.71 -0.94
CA LEU A 20 -38.45 -61.34 -0.30
C LEU A 20 -38.88 -62.39 0.75
N ARG A 21 -38.99 -61.98 2.02
CA ARG A 21 -39.56 -62.79 3.11
C ARG A 21 -40.95 -62.30 3.51
N VAL A 22 -41.73 -63.19 4.12
CA VAL A 22 -43.03 -62.87 4.71
C VAL A 22 -42.90 -62.93 6.23
N LYS A 23 -42.96 -61.76 6.88
CA LYS A 23 -42.93 -61.66 8.34
C LYS A 23 -44.35 -61.70 8.89
N CYS A 24 -44.60 -62.57 9.87
CA CYS A 24 -45.85 -62.55 10.63
C CYS A 24 -45.89 -61.32 11.56
N ILE A 25 -47.02 -60.62 11.62
CA ILE A 25 -47.22 -59.47 12.51
C ILE A 25 -47.65 -59.94 13.92
N GLU A 26 -48.37 -61.07 13.99
CA GLU A 26 -48.93 -61.60 15.24
C GLU A 26 -47.96 -62.50 16.01
N CYS A 27 -46.98 -63.10 15.33
CA CYS A 27 -46.00 -63.99 15.95
C CYS A 27 -44.64 -63.30 16.12
N PRO A 28 -44.01 -63.36 17.31
CA PRO A 28 -42.68 -62.79 17.51
C PRO A 28 -41.64 -63.56 16.67
N GLU A 29 -40.78 -62.81 15.97
CA GLU A 29 -39.63 -63.31 15.19
C GLU A 29 -39.95 -64.47 14.23
N PHE A 30 -41.12 -64.44 13.61
CA PHE A 30 -41.58 -65.48 12.71
C PHE A 30 -41.55 -65.03 11.24
N ASP A 31 -40.67 -65.65 10.45
CA ASP A 31 -40.43 -65.34 9.04
C ASP A 31 -40.62 -66.59 8.15
N LEU A 32 -41.32 -66.43 7.04
CA LEU A 32 -41.54 -67.49 6.05
C LEU A 32 -40.93 -67.13 4.69
N CYS A 33 -40.35 -68.14 4.03
CA CYS A 33 -40.09 -68.04 2.60
C CYS A 33 -41.40 -68.08 1.82
N LEU A 34 -41.42 -67.53 0.59
CA LEU A 34 -42.62 -67.48 -0.26
C LEU A 34 -43.22 -68.87 -0.53
N GLN A 35 -42.39 -69.92 -0.60
CA GLN A 35 -42.86 -71.30 -0.80
C GLN A 35 -43.63 -71.83 0.41
N CYS A 36 -43.10 -71.67 1.63
CA CYS A 36 -43.80 -72.10 2.85
C CYS A 36 -45.06 -71.26 3.10
N PHE A 37 -45.01 -69.96 2.82
CA PHE A 37 -46.19 -69.08 2.93
C PHE A 37 -47.30 -69.46 1.93
N SER A 38 -46.97 -69.67 0.66
CA SER A 38 -47.94 -70.09 -0.36
C SER A 38 -48.47 -71.51 -0.17
N ALA A 39 -47.71 -72.40 0.50
CA ALA A 39 -48.18 -73.69 0.96
C ALA A 39 -49.10 -73.63 2.20
N GLY A 40 -49.28 -72.44 2.80
CA GLY A 40 -50.12 -72.25 3.99
C GLY A 40 -49.56 -72.92 5.25
N ALA A 41 -48.23 -72.97 5.39
CA ALA A 41 -47.54 -73.70 6.44
C ALA A 41 -47.83 -73.16 7.84
N GLU A 42 -48.24 -74.04 8.77
CA GLU A 42 -48.52 -73.71 10.17
C GLU A 42 -47.57 -74.47 11.10
N ILE A 43 -47.07 -73.80 12.14
CA ILE A 43 -46.19 -74.42 13.15
C ILE A 43 -46.30 -73.70 14.49
N GLY A 44 -46.39 -74.46 15.59
CA GLY A 44 -46.51 -73.91 16.93
C GLY A 44 -47.75 -73.02 17.11
N GLN A 45 -47.51 -71.75 17.44
CA GLN A 45 -48.56 -70.73 17.61
C GLN A 45 -48.91 -69.97 16.31
N HIS A 46 -48.17 -70.19 15.21
CA HIS A 46 -48.43 -69.51 13.94
C HIS A 46 -49.57 -70.18 13.16
N LYS A 47 -50.46 -69.36 12.58
CA LYS A 47 -51.55 -69.79 11.70
C LYS A 47 -51.50 -69.06 10.36
N ASN A 48 -51.94 -69.74 9.31
CA ASN A 48 -51.86 -69.24 7.93
C ASN A 48 -52.82 -68.07 7.63
N ASN A 49 -53.69 -67.72 8.58
CA ASN A 49 -54.60 -66.59 8.53
C ASN A 49 -54.11 -65.36 9.32
N HIS A 50 -52.96 -65.43 9.98
CA HIS A 50 -52.38 -64.29 10.70
C HIS A 50 -52.02 -63.14 9.75
N ALA A 51 -52.14 -61.91 10.22
CA ALA A 51 -51.69 -60.72 9.52
C ALA A 51 -50.17 -60.79 9.26
N TYR A 52 -49.75 -60.40 8.06
CA TYR A 52 -48.37 -60.54 7.58
C TYR A 52 -47.89 -59.28 6.83
N GLN A 53 -46.57 -59.13 6.76
CA GLN A 53 -45.88 -58.06 6.04
C GLN A 53 -44.82 -58.65 5.11
N PHE A 54 -44.79 -58.20 3.85
CA PHE A 54 -43.68 -58.48 2.96
C PHE A 54 -42.48 -57.62 3.32
N MET A 55 -41.32 -58.24 3.51
CA MET A 55 -40.06 -57.58 3.81
C MET A 55 -39.05 -57.91 2.72
N ASP A 56 -38.61 -56.88 1.98
CA ASP A 56 -37.53 -57.00 1.00
C ASP A 56 -36.17 -56.96 1.71
N SER A 57 -35.20 -57.73 1.22
CA SER A 57 -33.80 -57.68 1.68
C SER A 57 -33.02 -56.47 1.14
N GLY A 58 -33.64 -55.62 0.32
CA GLY A 58 -33.03 -54.42 -0.26
C GLY A 58 -32.17 -54.72 -1.50
N THR A 59 -32.37 -55.89 -2.11
CA THR A 59 -31.67 -56.34 -3.32
C THR A 59 -32.25 -55.76 -4.61
N ILE A 60 -33.35 -55.02 -4.53
CA ILE A 60 -33.88 -54.24 -5.66
C ILE A 60 -32.90 -53.15 -6.09
N SER A 61 -32.83 -52.86 -7.39
CA SER A 61 -32.08 -51.70 -7.89
C SER A 61 -33.03 -50.50 -7.99
N ILE A 62 -32.62 -49.36 -7.41
CA ILE A 62 -33.42 -48.12 -7.42
C ILE A 62 -33.30 -47.39 -8.76
N PHE A 63 -32.12 -47.48 -9.39
CA PHE A 63 -31.78 -46.73 -10.59
C PHE A 63 -31.65 -47.66 -11.80
N ASN A 64 -32.67 -47.67 -12.67
CA ASN A 64 -32.66 -48.48 -13.89
C ASN A 64 -31.58 -48.03 -14.89
N GLY A 65 -30.35 -48.56 -14.79
CA GLY A 65 -29.36 -48.48 -15.86
C GLY A 65 -27.88 -48.63 -15.44
N ARG A 66 -27.14 -49.41 -16.26
CA ARG A 66 -25.66 -49.58 -16.35
C ARG A 66 -24.84 -49.88 -15.10
N GLY A 67 -25.40 -49.89 -13.91
CA GLY A 67 -24.76 -50.41 -12.70
C GLY A 67 -25.71 -51.35 -11.97
N ASN A 68 -25.24 -52.52 -11.55
CA ASN A 68 -26.03 -53.46 -10.74
C ASN A 68 -26.06 -53.03 -9.26
N TRP A 69 -26.28 -51.74 -8.98
CA TRP A 69 -26.33 -51.22 -7.60
C TRP A 69 -27.68 -51.56 -6.97
N THR A 70 -27.62 -52.15 -5.79
CA THR A 70 -28.80 -52.46 -4.97
C THR A 70 -29.15 -51.30 -4.04
N ALA A 71 -30.42 -51.19 -3.66
CA ALA A 71 -30.91 -50.21 -2.70
C ALA A 71 -30.13 -50.22 -1.37
N ARG A 72 -29.65 -51.40 -0.96
CA ARG A 72 -28.84 -51.57 0.25
C ARG A 72 -27.41 -51.04 0.10
N GLU A 73 -26.80 -51.19 -1.08
CA GLU A 73 -25.47 -50.62 -1.37
C GLU A 73 -25.53 -49.09 -1.51
N GLU A 74 -26.56 -48.55 -2.17
CA GLU A 74 -26.80 -47.10 -2.28
C GLU A 74 -26.98 -46.46 -0.90
N LEU A 75 -27.74 -47.10 0.00
CA LEU A 75 -27.93 -46.59 1.36
C LEU A 75 -26.61 -46.64 2.17
N ARG A 76 -25.84 -47.73 2.08
CA ARG A 76 -24.50 -47.81 2.71
C ARG A 76 -23.52 -46.79 2.14
N LEU A 77 -23.60 -46.47 0.84
CA LEU A 77 -22.77 -45.44 0.20
C LEU A 77 -23.05 -44.05 0.79
N LEU A 78 -24.33 -43.71 1.00
CA LEU A 78 -24.71 -42.45 1.65
C LEU A 78 -24.33 -42.41 3.13
N ASP A 79 -24.64 -43.48 3.90
CA ASP A 79 -24.27 -43.61 5.32
C ASP A 79 -22.74 -43.47 5.51
N ALA A 80 -21.95 -44.05 4.60
CA ALA A 80 -20.50 -43.96 4.63
C ALA A 80 -19.97 -42.56 4.26
N ILE A 81 -20.60 -41.87 3.31
CA ILE A 81 -20.22 -40.49 2.95
C ILE A 81 -20.54 -39.51 4.07
N GLU A 82 -21.64 -39.72 4.82
CA GLU A 82 -21.94 -38.96 6.04
C GLU A 82 -20.90 -39.20 7.14
N GLN A 83 -20.48 -40.44 7.35
CA GLN A 83 -19.52 -40.81 8.41
C GLN A 83 -18.05 -40.44 8.11
N PHE A 84 -17.57 -40.68 6.89
CA PHE A 84 -16.16 -40.53 6.52
C PHE A 84 -15.85 -39.27 5.70
N GLY A 85 -16.88 -38.56 5.23
CA GLY A 85 -16.75 -37.35 4.42
C GLY A 85 -16.44 -37.62 2.94
N PHE A 86 -16.94 -36.73 2.09
CA PHE A 86 -16.69 -36.79 0.65
C PHE A 86 -15.19 -36.69 0.34
N GLY A 87 -14.68 -37.64 -0.45
CA GLY A 87 -13.28 -37.71 -0.87
C GLY A 87 -12.49 -38.89 -0.27
N ASN A 88 -12.90 -39.41 0.90
CA ASN A 88 -12.25 -40.58 1.52
C ASN A 88 -12.78 -41.91 0.98
N TRP A 89 -12.61 -42.12 -0.33
CA TRP A 89 -13.20 -43.25 -1.06
C TRP A 89 -12.69 -44.62 -0.60
N GLU A 90 -11.48 -44.70 -0.01
CA GLU A 90 -10.95 -45.95 0.53
C GLU A 90 -11.75 -46.45 1.73
N ASP A 91 -12.07 -45.58 2.69
CA ASP A 91 -12.85 -45.97 3.87
C ASP A 91 -14.34 -46.12 3.56
N ILE A 92 -14.86 -45.32 2.62
CA ILE A 92 -16.22 -45.50 2.07
C ILE A 92 -16.38 -46.88 1.42
N SER A 93 -15.43 -47.30 0.58
CA SER A 93 -15.41 -48.64 -0.02
C SER A 93 -15.34 -49.76 1.02
N LYS A 94 -14.51 -49.60 2.08
CA LYS A 94 -14.45 -50.55 3.20
C LYS A 94 -15.78 -50.68 3.95
N HIS A 95 -16.59 -49.61 4.04
CA HIS A 95 -17.90 -49.63 4.70
C HIS A 95 -19.01 -50.26 3.82
N ILE A 96 -18.92 -50.07 2.49
CA ILE A 96 -19.82 -50.71 1.52
C ILE A 96 -19.50 -52.21 1.40
N GLU A 97 -18.23 -52.59 1.54
CA GLU A 97 -17.67 -53.97 1.46
C GLU A 97 -17.79 -54.66 0.09
N THR A 98 -18.74 -54.28 -0.78
CA THR A 98 -19.01 -54.94 -2.08
C THR A 98 -18.42 -54.23 -3.30
N ARG A 99 -17.95 -52.98 -3.18
CA ARG A 99 -17.56 -52.10 -4.30
C ARG A 99 -16.18 -51.49 -4.10
N THR A 100 -15.47 -51.23 -5.19
CA THR A 100 -14.16 -50.57 -5.12
C THR A 100 -14.30 -49.06 -4.83
N PRO A 101 -13.22 -48.37 -4.38
CA PRO A 101 -13.22 -46.93 -4.18
C PRO A 101 -13.62 -46.14 -5.44
N GLU A 102 -13.18 -46.61 -6.62
CA GLU A 102 -13.49 -45.99 -7.91
C GLU A 102 -14.96 -46.18 -8.27
N GLU A 103 -15.51 -47.38 -8.11
CA GLU A 103 -16.93 -47.65 -8.36
C GLU A 103 -17.85 -46.82 -7.45
N ALA A 104 -17.52 -46.75 -6.15
CA ALA A 104 -18.28 -45.96 -5.17
C ALA A 104 -18.24 -44.45 -5.48
N LYS A 105 -17.06 -43.95 -5.89
CA LYS A 105 -16.88 -42.57 -6.34
C LYS A 105 -17.70 -42.26 -7.60
N ASP A 106 -17.59 -43.12 -8.61
CA ASP A 106 -18.20 -42.87 -9.91
C ASP A 106 -19.73 -42.96 -9.85
N GLU A 107 -20.30 -43.90 -9.08
CA GLU A 107 -21.76 -43.95 -8.86
C GLU A 107 -22.24 -42.72 -8.09
N TYR A 108 -21.55 -42.32 -7.00
CA TYR A 108 -21.95 -41.14 -6.23
C TYR A 108 -21.93 -39.87 -7.09
N ILE A 109 -20.87 -39.66 -7.88
CA ILE A 109 -20.76 -38.53 -8.80
C ILE A 109 -21.84 -38.61 -9.89
N ALA A 110 -22.09 -39.78 -10.47
CA ALA A 110 -23.06 -39.95 -11.55
C ALA A 110 -24.52 -39.75 -11.11
N ARG A 111 -24.87 -40.10 -9.87
CA ARG A 111 -26.26 -40.02 -9.35
C ARG A 111 -26.54 -38.77 -8.53
N TYR A 112 -25.68 -38.46 -7.55
CA TYR A 112 -25.95 -37.46 -6.50
C TYR A 112 -25.31 -36.10 -6.76
N LEU A 113 -24.36 -35.98 -7.70
CA LEU A 113 -23.76 -34.70 -8.12
C LEU A 113 -24.17 -34.31 -9.56
N ASN A 114 -23.80 -35.12 -10.55
CA ASN A 114 -24.08 -34.84 -11.97
C ASN A 114 -25.45 -35.37 -12.43
N GLY A 115 -26.04 -36.28 -11.65
CA GLY A 115 -27.34 -36.88 -11.92
C GLY A 115 -28.52 -35.95 -11.63
N ASN A 116 -29.73 -36.48 -11.83
CA ASN A 116 -30.96 -35.69 -11.63
C ASN A 116 -31.14 -35.26 -10.17
N ILE A 117 -30.69 -36.06 -9.20
CA ILE A 117 -30.73 -35.69 -7.78
C ILE A 117 -29.85 -34.46 -7.57
N GLY A 118 -28.58 -34.53 -7.96
CA GLY A 118 -27.63 -33.43 -7.77
C GLY A 118 -28.06 -32.12 -8.45
N LYS A 119 -28.58 -32.19 -9.67
CA LYS A 119 -29.11 -31.02 -10.40
C LYS A 119 -30.31 -30.34 -9.74
N HIS A 120 -31.00 -31.02 -8.84
CA HIS A 120 -32.15 -30.47 -8.10
C HIS A 120 -31.84 -30.17 -6.62
N THR A 121 -30.82 -30.80 -6.03
CA THR A 121 -30.38 -30.51 -4.65
C THR A 121 -29.35 -29.40 -4.58
N TRP A 122 -28.48 -29.26 -5.59
CA TRP A 122 -27.48 -28.20 -5.65
C TRP A 122 -27.95 -27.07 -6.58
N PRO A 123 -27.90 -25.79 -6.14
CA PRO A 123 -28.16 -24.68 -7.04
C PRO A 123 -27.06 -24.59 -8.12
N PRO A 124 -27.33 -24.02 -9.30
CA PRO A 124 -26.34 -23.97 -10.40
C PRO A 124 -25.03 -23.33 -9.95
N THR A 125 -23.89 -23.85 -10.40
CA THR A 125 -22.55 -23.40 -9.99
C THR A 125 -22.32 -21.90 -10.18
N GLU A 126 -23.02 -21.27 -11.13
CA GLU A 126 -23.05 -19.83 -11.38
C GLU A 126 -23.58 -19.00 -10.19
N SER A 127 -24.45 -19.57 -9.35
CA SER A 127 -24.90 -18.98 -8.09
C SER A 127 -23.88 -19.14 -6.95
N TYR A 128 -22.93 -20.07 -7.12
CA TYR A 128 -21.89 -20.41 -6.16
C TYR A 128 -20.54 -19.79 -6.55
N VAL A 129 -20.56 -18.58 -7.13
CA VAL A 129 -19.38 -17.72 -7.17
C VAL A 129 -19.14 -17.25 -5.73
N PRO A 130 -18.12 -17.76 -5.01
CA PRO A 130 -17.76 -17.17 -3.72
C PRO A 130 -17.46 -15.70 -3.96
N ASN A 131 -18.18 -14.82 -3.25
CA ASN A 131 -17.84 -13.41 -3.19
C ASN A 131 -16.57 -13.26 -2.34
N LEU A 132 -15.43 -13.62 -2.92
CA LEU A 132 -14.09 -13.44 -2.38
C LEU A 132 -13.86 -11.94 -2.24
N THR A 133 -14.31 -11.42 -1.12
CA THR A 133 -13.96 -10.08 -0.67
C THR A 133 -12.47 -10.15 -0.35
N ASP A 134 -11.66 -9.57 -1.22
CA ASP A 134 -10.22 -9.49 -0.97
C ASP A 134 -9.98 -8.65 0.29
N GLN A 135 -9.64 -9.34 1.38
CA GLN A 135 -9.32 -8.71 2.66
C GLN A 135 -7.95 -8.03 2.62
N THR A 136 -7.15 -8.21 1.56
CA THR A 136 -6.00 -7.38 1.26
C THR A 136 -6.47 -6.02 0.72
N LYS A 137 -7.04 -5.22 1.63
CA LYS A 137 -7.06 -3.77 1.45
C LYS A 137 -5.64 -3.34 1.10
N SER A 138 -5.48 -2.49 0.10
CA SER A 138 -4.18 -1.92 -0.25
C SER A 138 -3.65 -1.14 0.95
N ASP A 139 -2.82 -1.81 1.75
CA ASP A 139 -2.18 -1.17 2.89
C ASP A 139 -1.30 -0.04 2.33
N HIS A 140 -1.58 1.19 2.71
CA HIS A 140 -0.71 2.34 2.42
C HIS A 140 0.10 2.72 3.68
N GLY A 141 0.06 1.87 4.70
CA GLY A 141 0.84 1.98 5.91
C GLY A 141 2.35 1.88 5.66
N PRO A 142 3.17 2.21 6.68
CA PRO A 142 4.62 2.33 6.56
C PRO A 142 5.34 1.00 6.29
N LEU A 143 4.62 -0.12 6.33
CA LEU A 143 5.10 -1.49 6.11
C LEU A 143 4.70 -2.06 4.74
N SER A 144 3.93 -1.30 3.95
CA SER A 144 3.38 -1.78 2.69
C SER A 144 4.45 -2.12 1.65
N PRO A 145 4.30 -3.24 0.91
CA PRO A 145 5.07 -3.52 -0.30
C PRO A 145 4.96 -2.43 -1.38
N ASP A 146 3.89 -1.62 -1.41
CA ASP A 146 3.75 -0.50 -2.35
C ASP A 146 4.74 0.65 -2.06
N LEU A 147 5.20 0.75 -0.81
CA LEU A 147 6.22 1.71 -0.43
C LEU A 147 7.61 1.28 -0.92
N THR A 148 7.82 -0.03 -1.11
CA THR A 148 9.02 -0.56 -1.74
C THR A 148 8.88 -0.65 -3.26
N SER A 149 7.74 -1.00 -3.86
CA SER A 149 7.61 -1.20 -5.32
C SER A 149 8.05 0.01 -6.20
N LYS A 150 8.06 1.22 -5.64
CA LYS A 150 8.44 2.47 -6.34
C LYS A 150 9.94 2.72 -6.53
N LEU A 151 10.84 2.01 -5.84
CA LEU A 151 12.29 2.21 -6.03
C LEU A 151 12.85 1.19 -7.04
N PRO A 152 13.98 1.49 -7.71
CA PRO A 152 14.65 0.54 -8.58
C PRO A 152 14.96 -0.79 -7.85
N PRO A 153 14.87 -1.94 -8.53
CA PRO A 153 15.27 -3.22 -7.94
C PRO A 153 16.73 -3.21 -7.53
N LEU A 154 17.10 -4.07 -6.59
CA LEU A 154 18.48 -4.21 -6.13
C LEU A 154 19.35 -4.80 -7.25
N ASP A 155 20.43 -4.10 -7.62
CA ASP A 155 21.42 -4.57 -8.60
C ASP A 155 22.33 -5.64 -7.97
N ILE A 156 22.02 -6.91 -8.22
CA ILE A 156 22.69 -8.05 -7.60
C ILE A 156 22.72 -9.25 -8.55
N THR A 157 23.84 -9.97 -8.62
CA THR A 157 23.90 -11.23 -9.39
C THR A 157 23.22 -12.36 -8.61
N PRO A 158 22.74 -13.45 -9.27
CA PRO A 158 22.16 -14.60 -8.54
C PRO A 158 23.15 -15.28 -7.59
N GLU A 159 24.46 -15.20 -7.87
CA GLU A 159 25.52 -15.72 -6.99
C GLU A 159 25.69 -14.85 -5.73
N GLU A 160 25.66 -13.52 -5.88
CA GLU A 160 25.70 -12.58 -4.76
C GLU A 160 24.41 -12.65 -3.92
N ALA A 161 23.25 -12.86 -4.57
CA ALA A 161 21.97 -13.04 -3.90
C ALA A 161 21.96 -14.30 -3.04
N THR A 162 22.41 -15.44 -3.56
CA THR A 162 22.53 -16.68 -2.77
C THR A 162 23.56 -16.55 -1.65
N GLN A 163 24.68 -15.83 -1.85
CA GLN A 163 25.65 -15.55 -0.79
C GLN A 163 25.06 -14.73 0.38
N LEU A 164 24.05 -13.89 0.12
CA LEU A 164 23.34 -13.09 1.14
C LEU A 164 22.05 -13.72 1.66
N GLY A 165 21.61 -14.87 1.12
CA GLY A 165 20.26 -15.39 1.37
C GLY A 165 19.16 -14.42 0.91
N TYR A 166 19.42 -13.61 -0.11
CA TYR A 166 18.46 -12.64 -0.66
C TYR A 166 17.63 -13.28 -1.77
N MET A 167 16.33 -13.02 -1.77
CA MET A 167 15.31 -13.60 -2.66
C MET A 167 14.80 -12.52 -3.61
N PRO A 168 15.37 -12.33 -4.83
CA PRO A 168 15.13 -11.13 -5.63
C PRO A 168 13.68 -10.94 -6.08
N GLN A 169 12.94 -12.03 -6.29
CA GLN A 169 11.51 -11.99 -6.67
C GLN A 169 10.57 -11.62 -5.50
N ARG A 170 11.06 -11.67 -4.26
CA ARG A 170 10.30 -11.35 -3.03
C ARG A 170 10.75 -10.04 -2.35
N ASP A 171 11.87 -9.44 -2.78
CA ASP A 171 12.53 -8.30 -2.09
C ASP A 171 12.78 -8.60 -0.58
N ASP A 172 13.26 -9.82 -0.32
CA ASP A 172 13.27 -10.41 1.03
C ASP A 172 14.58 -11.17 1.33
N PHE A 173 14.91 -11.31 2.61
CA PHE A 173 16.11 -12.02 3.08
C PHE A 173 15.70 -13.22 3.93
N GLU A 174 16.38 -14.36 3.77
CA GLU A 174 16.20 -15.57 4.60
C GLU A 174 16.39 -15.28 6.09
N ARG A 175 17.23 -14.30 6.44
CA ARG A 175 17.41 -13.83 7.82
C ARG A 175 17.32 -12.30 7.89
N ASP A 176 16.15 -11.84 8.30
CA ASP A 176 15.82 -10.42 8.38
C ASP A 176 16.52 -9.69 9.54
N TYR A 177 16.55 -8.35 9.50
CA TYR A 177 17.13 -7.56 10.59
C TYR A 177 16.34 -7.74 11.90
N ASN A 178 17.05 -8.11 12.98
CA ASN A 178 16.46 -8.43 14.27
C ASN A 178 15.34 -9.49 14.18
N HIS A 179 15.65 -10.64 13.59
CA HIS A 179 14.74 -11.78 13.49
C HIS A 179 14.19 -12.24 14.85
N GLU A 180 15.00 -12.14 15.92
CA GLU A 180 14.60 -12.44 17.31
C GLU A 180 13.39 -11.64 17.81
N ALA A 181 13.07 -10.50 17.19
CA ALA A 181 11.85 -9.73 17.50
C ALA A 181 10.55 -10.52 17.27
N GLU A 182 10.55 -11.57 16.45
CA GLU A 182 9.39 -12.46 16.26
C GLU A 182 9.07 -13.26 17.53
N SER A 183 10.05 -13.44 18.44
CA SER A 183 9.84 -14.01 19.78
C SER A 183 8.95 -13.14 20.69
N LEU A 184 8.78 -11.85 20.38
CA LEU A 184 7.87 -10.96 21.12
C LEU A 184 6.39 -11.26 20.83
N VAL A 185 6.10 -11.93 19.71
CA VAL A 185 4.73 -12.20 19.24
C VAL A 185 4.42 -13.69 19.07
N SER A 186 5.43 -14.56 19.10
CA SER A 186 5.26 -16.02 18.91
C SER A 186 4.44 -16.70 20.01
N SER A 187 4.42 -16.14 21.22
CA SER A 187 3.63 -16.62 22.37
C SER A 187 2.40 -15.76 22.68
N LEU A 188 2.02 -14.82 21.80
CA LEU A 188 0.80 -14.04 21.96
C LEU A 188 -0.43 -14.92 21.69
N PHE A 189 -1.16 -15.23 22.75
CA PHE A 189 -2.50 -15.79 22.69
C PHE A 189 -3.50 -14.69 23.07
N LEU A 190 -4.52 -14.47 22.22
CA LEU A 190 -5.59 -13.51 22.48
C LEU A 190 -6.82 -14.28 22.97
N ASN A 191 -7.25 -14.03 24.21
CA ASN A 191 -8.49 -14.61 24.76
C ASN A 191 -9.44 -13.49 25.23
N PRO A 192 -10.28 -12.92 24.35
CA PRO A 192 -11.12 -11.77 24.69
C PRO A 192 -12.17 -11.99 25.81
N ALA A 193 -12.31 -13.23 26.31
CA ALA A 193 -13.21 -13.59 27.40
C ALA A 193 -12.50 -13.75 28.77
N GLU A 194 -11.17 -13.87 28.78
CA GLU A 194 -10.35 -14.08 29.99
C GLU A 194 -9.25 -13.01 30.17
N ASP A 195 -8.91 -12.26 29.12
CA ASP A 195 -7.90 -11.20 29.17
C ASP A 195 -8.46 -9.94 29.85
N ASP A 196 -7.92 -9.59 31.02
CA ASP A 196 -8.21 -8.31 31.69
C ASP A 196 -7.57 -7.13 30.92
N ASP A 197 -8.04 -5.90 31.18
CA ASP A 197 -7.53 -4.66 30.54
C ASP A 197 -5.99 -4.52 30.60
N LEU A 198 -5.36 -5.01 31.68
CA LEU A 198 -3.91 -4.99 31.85
C LEU A 198 -3.19 -5.99 30.93
N ASP A 199 -3.76 -7.18 30.74
CA ASP A 199 -3.22 -8.19 29.82
C ASP A 199 -3.39 -7.74 28.38
N ILE A 200 -4.54 -7.15 28.04
CA ILE A 200 -4.77 -6.53 26.72
C ILE A 200 -3.73 -5.43 26.47
N ALA A 201 -3.51 -4.52 27.44
CA ALA A 201 -2.52 -3.46 27.31
C ALA A 201 -1.08 -3.98 27.16
N LEU A 202 -0.71 -5.04 27.89
CA LEU A 202 0.61 -5.68 27.78
C LEU A 202 0.81 -6.33 26.41
N LYS A 203 -0.20 -7.04 25.90
CA LYS A 203 -0.17 -7.69 24.58
C LYS A 203 -0.09 -6.65 23.47
N LEU A 204 -0.85 -5.56 23.56
CA LEU A 204 -0.76 -4.43 22.63
C LEU A 204 0.64 -3.78 22.64
N ALA A 205 1.25 -3.61 23.83
CA ALA A 205 2.62 -3.08 23.92
C ALA A 205 3.66 -4.02 23.26
N GLN A 206 3.49 -5.35 23.38
CA GLN A 206 4.33 -6.33 22.68
C GLN A 206 4.16 -6.24 21.14
N VAL A 207 2.92 -6.09 20.66
CA VAL A 207 2.62 -5.87 19.24
C VAL A 207 3.20 -4.54 18.73
N ASP A 208 3.15 -3.47 19.52
CA ASP A 208 3.77 -2.17 19.17
C ASP A 208 5.31 -2.25 19.10
N MET A 209 5.93 -2.98 20.04
CA MET A 209 7.38 -3.25 20.00
C MET A 209 7.77 -4.03 18.75
N TYR A 210 6.99 -5.04 18.35
CA TYR A 210 7.20 -5.78 17.11
C TYR A 210 6.96 -4.90 15.87
N THR A 211 5.89 -4.11 15.85
CA THR A 211 5.55 -3.17 14.76
C THR A 211 6.66 -2.15 14.54
N ASN A 212 7.31 -1.66 15.59
CA ASN A 212 8.48 -0.78 15.48
C ASN A 212 9.70 -1.49 14.87
N ASN A 213 9.91 -2.79 15.15
CA ASN A 213 10.94 -3.58 14.48
C ASN A 213 10.63 -3.77 12.99
N LEU A 214 9.37 -4.03 12.62
CA LEU A 214 8.95 -4.09 11.22
C LEU A 214 9.19 -2.76 10.49
N ARG A 215 8.91 -1.62 11.13
CA ARG A 215 9.17 -0.28 10.56
C ARG A 215 10.67 -0.06 10.31
N GLU A 216 11.53 -0.51 11.23
CA GLU A 216 12.99 -0.46 11.07
C GLU A 216 13.49 -1.40 9.97
N ARG A 217 12.94 -2.63 9.85
CA ARG A 217 13.22 -3.55 8.73
C ARG A 217 12.86 -2.90 7.39
N ALA A 218 11.64 -2.35 7.27
CA ALA A 218 11.17 -1.67 6.06
C ALA A 218 12.03 -0.43 5.72
N ARG A 219 12.43 0.39 6.71
CA ARG A 219 13.34 1.51 6.51
C ARG A 219 14.71 1.05 6.00
N ARG A 220 15.25 -0.05 6.54
CA ARG A 220 16.53 -0.62 6.12
C ARG A 220 16.47 -1.17 4.70
N LYS A 221 15.48 -2.01 4.36
CA LYS A 221 15.26 -2.53 3.00
C LYS A 221 15.16 -1.37 1.99
N ARG A 222 14.41 -0.31 2.32
CA ARG A 222 14.33 0.93 1.52
C ARG A 222 15.71 1.57 1.27
N VAL A 223 16.46 1.89 2.33
CA VAL A 223 17.77 2.56 2.23
C VAL A 223 18.82 1.70 1.51
N VAL A 224 18.86 0.39 1.78
CA VAL A 224 19.80 -0.56 1.14
C VAL A 224 19.64 -0.55 -0.38
N ARG A 225 18.41 -0.51 -0.85
CA ARG A 225 18.06 -0.58 -2.27
C ARG A 225 18.16 0.77 -2.97
N ASP A 226 17.68 1.84 -2.34
CA ASP A 226 17.77 3.21 -2.87
C ASP A 226 19.22 3.64 -3.15
N TYR A 227 20.10 3.41 -2.17
CA TYR A 227 21.53 3.69 -2.29
C TYR A 227 22.32 2.53 -2.94
N GLN A 228 21.64 1.47 -3.41
CA GLN A 228 22.24 0.28 -4.03
C GLN A 228 23.44 -0.28 -3.25
N LEU A 229 23.31 -0.33 -1.91
CA LEU A 229 24.41 -0.61 -0.98
C LEU A 229 25.03 -2.00 -1.18
N VAL A 230 24.25 -2.97 -1.63
CA VAL A 230 24.75 -4.33 -1.93
C VAL A 230 25.60 -4.34 -3.21
N SER A 231 25.13 -3.71 -4.29
CA SER A 231 25.94 -3.50 -5.50
C SER A 231 27.23 -2.75 -5.14
N ALA A 232 27.14 -1.67 -4.35
CA ALA A 232 28.30 -0.89 -3.92
C ALA A 232 29.29 -1.69 -3.04
N PHE A 233 28.80 -2.62 -2.21
CA PHE A 233 29.62 -3.54 -1.43
C PHE A 233 30.40 -4.50 -2.34
N PHE A 234 29.70 -5.23 -3.22
CA PHE A 234 30.35 -6.19 -4.12
C PHE A 234 31.21 -5.52 -5.21
N ALA A 235 30.87 -4.31 -5.67
CA ALA A 235 31.69 -3.54 -6.62
C ALA A 235 33.12 -3.29 -6.11
N SER A 236 33.32 -3.23 -4.79
CA SER A 236 34.68 -3.16 -4.20
C SER A 236 35.49 -4.44 -4.44
N THR A 237 34.82 -5.60 -4.42
CA THR A 237 35.38 -6.94 -4.66
C THR A 237 35.55 -7.24 -6.15
N ARG A 238 34.59 -6.83 -7.00
CA ARG A 238 34.61 -6.99 -8.47
C ARG A 238 35.79 -6.28 -9.16
N LYS A 239 36.60 -5.49 -8.42
CA LYS A 239 37.63 -4.56 -8.93
C LYS A 239 37.10 -3.56 -9.95
N ASP A 240 35.80 -3.31 -9.95
CA ASP A 240 35.13 -2.56 -10.99
C ASP A 240 35.42 -1.07 -10.80
N LYS A 241 36.38 -0.56 -11.57
CA LYS A 241 36.80 0.83 -11.56
C LYS A 241 35.86 1.66 -12.43
N GLY A 242 34.56 1.62 -12.09
CA GLY A 242 33.61 2.65 -12.51
C GLY A 242 34.19 4.04 -12.21
N ILE A 243 33.86 5.01 -13.06
CA ILE A 243 34.47 6.36 -13.07
C ILE A 243 34.01 7.16 -11.85
N LYS A 244 34.52 6.81 -10.67
CA LYS A 244 34.33 7.56 -9.43
C LYS A 244 35.05 8.90 -9.59
N LYS A 245 34.31 10.01 -9.52
CA LYS A 245 34.87 11.36 -9.40
C LYS A 245 35.98 11.33 -8.34
N LYS A 246 37.19 11.76 -8.71
CA LYS A 246 38.31 11.88 -7.77
C LYS A 246 38.07 13.07 -6.85
N HIS A 247 37.23 12.84 -5.83
CA HIS A 247 37.01 13.81 -4.77
C HIS A 247 38.30 14.10 -4.02
N THR A 248 38.52 15.38 -3.70
CA THR A 248 39.63 15.81 -2.83
C THR A 248 39.48 15.19 -1.43
N LYS A 249 40.55 15.25 -0.62
CA LYS A 249 40.50 14.76 0.76
C LYS A 249 39.41 15.48 1.58
N GLU A 250 39.26 16.78 1.36
CA GLU A 250 38.28 17.61 2.07
C GLU A 250 36.83 17.31 1.64
N GLU A 251 36.58 17.13 0.35
CA GLU A 251 35.25 16.70 -0.14
C GLU A 251 34.84 15.36 0.45
N LYS A 252 35.76 14.39 0.54
CA LYS A 252 35.48 13.10 1.18
C LYS A 252 35.13 13.26 2.65
N GLU A 253 35.92 14.03 3.40
CA GLU A 253 35.68 14.32 4.82
C GLU A 253 34.39 15.14 5.05
N PHE A 254 33.99 15.96 4.08
CA PHE A 254 32.69 16.63 4.08
C PHE A 254 31.53 15.65 3.84
N ARG A 255 31.61 14.83 2.79
CA ARG A 255 30.57 13.83 2.44
C ARG A 255 30.42 12.75 3.51
N ASP A 256 31.52 12.31 4.14
CA ASP A 256 31.48 11.38 5.28
C ASP A 256 30.76 12.00 6.49
N ARG A 257 31.00 13.28 6.81
CA ARG A 257 30.26 13.99 7.88
C ARG A 257 28.77 14.13 7.56
N MET A 258 28.41 14.35 6.30
CA MET A 258 27.02 14.50 5.86
C MET A 258 26.29 13.16 5.60
N ARG A 259 26.96 12.01 5.77
CA ARG A 259 26.33 10.68 5.65
C ARG A 259 25.19 10.48 6.64
N VAL A 260 25.22 11.13 7.81
CA VAL A 260 24.15 11.04 8.82
C VAL A 260 22.77 11.51 8.32
N PHE A 261 22.74 12.32 7.26
CA PHE A 261 21.51 12.80 6.64
C PHE A 261 20.93 11.83 5.59
N ALA A 262 21.69 10.83 5.13
CA ALA A 262 21.25 9.86 4.12
C ALA A 262 20.04 9.01 4.57
N GLN A 263 19.75 8.95 5.88
CA GLN A 263 18.56 8.29 6.40
C GLN A 263 17.24 9.06 6.20
N PHE A 264 17.31 10.36 5.87
CA PHE A 264 16.15 11.26 5.73
C PHE A 264 15.84 11.63 4.27
N TYR A 265 16.76 11.35 3.35
CA TYR A 265 16.69 11.71 1.93
C TYR A 265 16.84 10.45 1.08
N THR A 266 16.19 10.43 -0.08
CA THR A 266 16.52 9.45 -1.10
C THR A 266 17.95 9.62 -1.60
N ALA A 267 18.54 8.60 -2.23
CA ALA A 267 19.89 8.65 -2.76
C ALA A 267 20.11 9.84 -3.72
N GLN A 268 19.11 10.13 -4.56
CA GLN A 268 19.13 11.26 -5.48
C GLN A 268 19.07 12.61 -4.73
N GLU A 269 18.16 12.77 -3.77
CA GLU A 269 18.03 13.98 -2.96
C GLU A 269 19.27 14.24 -2.11
N HIS A 270 19.88 13.18 -1.55
CA HIS A 270 21.11 13.29 -0.76
C HIS A 270 22.30 13.74 -1.64
N GLU A 271 22.45 13.19 -2.84
CA GLU A 271 23.50 13.66 -3.77
C GLU A 271 23.28 15.11 -4.21
N GLN A 272 22.03 15.51 -4.48
CA GLN A 272 21.69 16.90 -4.77
C GLN A 272 21.99 17.83 -3.59
N PHE A 273 21.62 17.44 -2.37
CA PHE A 273 21.93 18.17 -1.13
C PHE A 273 23.44 18.38 -0.95
N LEU A 274 24.25 17.32 -1.12
CA LEU A 274 25.71 17.41 -1.06
C LEU A 274 26.28 18.36 -2.13
N THR A 275 25.80 18.23 -3.37
CA THR A 275 26.25 19.07 -4.50
C THR A 275 25.86 20.53 -4.31
N ASN A 276 24.68 20.81 -3.75
CA ASN A 276 24.22 22.17 -3.45
C ASN A 276 25.06 22.82 -2.34
N LEU A 277 25.41 22.09 -1.28
CA LEU A 277 26.29 22.59 -0.23
C LEU A 277 27.74 22.79 -0.70
N GLU A 278 28.26 21.89 -1.54
CA GLU A 278 29.58 22.05 -2.18
C GLU A 278 29.60 23.32 -3.05
N ARG A 279 28.57 23.52 -3.87
CA ARG A 279 28.39 24.73 -4.69
C ARG A 279 28.21 26.00 -3.86
N GLU A 280 27.51 25.92 -2.72
CA GLU A 280 27.38 27.05 -1.80
C GLU A 280 28.74 27.44 -1.20
N ARG A 281 29.55 26.46 -0.76
CA ARG A 281 30.93 26.70 -0.28
C ARG A 281 31.78 27.34 -1.38
N GLU A 282 31.71 26.83 -2.60
CA GLU A 282 32.42 27.38 -3.76
C GLU A 282 32.01 28.85 -4.04
N LEU A 283 30.71 29.15 -4.06
CA LEU A 283 30.20 30.50 -4.27
C LEU A 283 30.60 31.46 -3.14
N ARG A 284 30.60 31.01 -1.87
CA ARG A 284 31.06 31.81 -0.72
C ARG A 284 32.56 32.13 -0.82
N LEU A 285 33.39 31.16 -1.22
CA LEU A 285 34.82 31.37 -1.48
C LEU A 285 35.04 32.32 -2.66
N ARG A 286 34.36 32.10 -3.79
CA ARG A 286 34.47 32.97 -4.96
C ARG A 286 34.03 34.40 -4.67
N LEU A 287 33.00 34.58 -3.84
CA LEU A 287 32.55 35.89 -3.41
C LEU A 287 33.62 36.60 -2.54
N SER A 288 34.31 35.88 -1.65
CA SER A 288 35.38 36.46 -0.84
C SER A 288 36.61 36.85 -1.67
N GLU A 289 36.97 36.04 -2.67
CA GLU A 289 38.00 36.39 -3.67
C GLU A 289 37.63 37.67 -4.43
N LEU A 290 36.39 37.79 -4.89
CA LEU A 290 35.88 38.95 -5.62
C LEU A 290 35.88 40.23 -4.77
N TYR A 291 35.55 40.14 -3.49
CA TYR A 291 35.71 41.25 -2.55
C TYR A 291 37.19 41.64 -2.38
N ARG A 292 38.09 40.66 -2.19
CA ARG A 292 39.54 40.89 -2.12
C ARG A 292 40.08 41.59 -3.39
N TYR A 293 39.62 41.22 -4.59
CA TYR A 293 40.04 41.91 -5.82
C TYR A 293 39.54 43.36 -5.86
N ARG A 294 38.30 43.63 -5.44
CA ARG A 294 37.76 44.99 -5.34
C ARG A 294 38.50 45.85 -4.32
N GLU A 295 38.89 45.30 -3.17
CA GLU A 295 39.72 46.00 -2.18
C GLU A 295 41.10 46.38 -2.75
N ASN A 296 41.66 45.54 -3.64
CA ASN A 296 42.88 45.83 -4.39
C ASN A 296 42.64 46.70 -5.65
N GLY A 297 41.47 47.33 -5.78
CA GLY A 297 41.17 48.30 -6.83
C GLY A 297 40.80 47.72 -8.20
N ILE A 298 40.63 46.40 -8.32
CA ILE A 298 40.28 45.76 -9.60
C ILE A 298 38.82 46.01 -9.95
N THR A 299 38.58 46.41 -11.20
CA THR A 299 37.23 46.68 -11.71
C THR A 299 36.83 45.76 -12.87
N ARG A 300 37.78 45.09 -13.54
CA ARG A 300 37.51 44.16 -14.64
C ARG A 300 37.89 42.72 -14.29
N HIS A 301 37.12 41.75 -14.79
CA HIS A 301 37.35 40.33 -14.50
C HIS A 301 38.67 39.80 -15.10
N GLU A 302 39.10 40.37 -16.22
CA GLU A 302 40.35 40.02 -16.93
C GLU A 302 41.61 40.36 -16.11
N GLU A 303 41.55 41.44 -15.32
CA GLU A 303 42.66 41.93 -14.48
C GLU A 303 42.94 41.02 -13.27
N CYS A 304 41.97 40.20 -12.86
CA CYS A 304 42.08 39.32 -11.69
C CYS A 304 43.24 38.33 -11.81
N ALA A 305 43.38 37.68 -12.98
CA ALA A 305 44.45 36.71 -13.22
C ALA A 305 45.86 37.35 -13.19
N HIS A 306 45.97 38.60 -13.65
CA HIS A 306 47.23 39.33 -13.63
C HIS A 306 47.64 39.70 -12.19
N LEU A 307 46.68 40.14 -11.35
CA LEU A 307 46.96 40.39 -9.94
C LEU A 307 47.39 39.12 -9.20
N GLU A 308 46.72 37.98 -9.42
CA GLU A 308 47.14 36.72 -8.79
C GLU A 308 48.55 36.29 -9.23
N GLN A 309 48.90 36.49 -10.49
CA GLN A 309 50.24 36.21 -10.99
C GLN A 309 51.31 37.13 -10.36
N VAL A 310 51.01 38.42 -10.19
CA VAL A 310 51.89 39.38 -9.49
C VAL A 310 52.03 39.00 -8.02
N LEU A 311 50.92 38.77 -7.30
CA LEU A 311 50.93 38.36 -5.89
C LEU A 311 51.72 37.06 -5.68
N ALA A 312 51.55 36.07 -6.56
CA ALA A 312 52.30 34.81 -6.50
C ALA A 312 53.80 34.99 -6.79
N GLN A 313 54.20 35.97 -7.62
CA GLN A 313 55.60 36.32 -7.83
C GLN A 313 56.20 37.04 -6.62
N THR A 314 55.50 38.03 -6.05
CA THR A 314 55.94 38.73 -4.84
C THR A 314 56.07 37.76 -3.66
N GLN A 315 55.13 36.82 -3.51
CA GLN A 315 55.17 35.83 -2.45
C GLN A 315 56.36 34.87 -2.61
N LYS A 316 56.67 34.41 -3.83
CA LYS A 316 57.90 33.63 -4.12
C LYS A 316 59.19 34.42 -3.87
N GLN A 317 59.21 35.74 -4.11
CA GLN A 317 60.36 36.59 -3.79
C GLN A 317 60.56 36.74 -2.28
N ASN A 318 59.47 36.84 -1.51
CA ASN A 318 59.53 36.88 -0.06
C ASN A 318 60.00 35.53 0.51
N ASP A 319 59.42 34.41 0.09
CA ASP A 319 59.82 33.06 0.53
C ASP A 319 61.31 32.75 0.21
N THR A 320 61.82 33.22 -0.93
CA THR A 320 63.25 33.06 -1.28
C THR A 320 64.17 34.03 -0.54
N THR A 321 63.66 35.17 -0.08
CA THR A 321 64.38 36.11 0.79
C THR A 321 64.49 35.55 2.21
N ASP A 322 63.39 35.00 2.74
CA ASP A 322 63.34 34.38 4.06
C ASP A 322 64.24 33.13 4.14
N TYR A 323 64.24 32.28 3.11
CA TYR A 323 65.17 31.15 3.00
C TYR A 323 66.66 31.60 2.93
N TRP A 324 66.94 32.80 2.42
CA TRP A 324 68.29 33.38 2.40
C TRP A 324 68.71 34.02 3.72
N THR A 325 67.77 34.57 4.51
CA THR A 325 68.06 35.09 5.85
C THR A 325 68.23 33.97 6.87
N GLU A 326 67.47 32.89 6.77
CA GLU A 326 67.57 31.72 7.67
C GLU A 326 68.96 31.05 7.58
N LYS A 327 69.61 31.06 6.40
CA LYS A 327 71.00 30.58 6.23
C LYS A 327 72.10 31.50 6.78
N LYS A 328 71.79 32.73 7.20
CA LYS A 328 72.78 33.65 7.81
C LYS A 328 72.80 33.60 9.34
N SER A 329 71.82 32.98 9.99
CA SER A 329 71.72 32.87 11.45
C SER A 329 72.23 31.54 11.99
N GLY A 330 73.50 31.23 11.73
CA GLY A 330 74.18 30.06 12.31
C GLY A 330 74.68 30.32 13.73
N SER A 331 73.91 29.93 14.75
CA SER A 331 74.42 29.75 16.12
C SER A 331 73.70 28.62 16.85
N SER A 332 74.42 27.88 17.68
CA SER A 332 74.04 26.57 18.22
C SER A 332 73.16 26.64 19.46
N GLY A 333 72.00 25.97 19.43
CA GLY A 333 71.15 25.69 20.59
C GLY A 333 70.11 24.60 20.29
N PRO A 334 69.64 23.80 21.27
CA PRO A 334 68.88 22.58 21.00
C PRO A 334 67.43 22.82 20.57
N PHE A 335 66.94 21.93 19.69
CA PHE A 335 65.66 22.02 19.01
C PHE A 335 64.42 21.96 19.93
N THR A 336 63.47 22.87 19.68
CA THR A 336 62.03 22.60 19.79
C THR A 336 61.31 23.15 18.55
N PRO A 337 60.48 22.35 17.84
CA PRO A 337 59.92 22.79 16.56
C PRO A 337 58.65 23.64 16.75
N ILE A 338 58.80 24.97 16.63
CA ILE A 338 57.65 25.88 16.54
C ILE A 338 57.14 25.92 15.09
N HIS A 339 56.03 25.24 14.85
CA HIS A 339 55.35 25.19 13.56
C HIS A 339 54.69 26.55 13.24
N ARG A 340 55.28 27.41 12.38
CA ARG A 340 54.58 28.61 11.89
C ARG A 340 55.06 29.18 10.54
N SER A 341 54.31 28.89 9.46
CA SER A 341 54.12 29.81 8.32
C SER A 341 53.01 29.36 7.34
N THR A 342 52.63 28.08 7.30
CA THR A 342 51.50 27.59 6.49
C THR A 342 50.11 27.85 7.11
N SER A 343 50.04 28.57 8.23
CA SER A 343 48.81 28.75 9.01
C SER A 343 47.81 29.74 8.39
N LYS A 344 48.29 30.86 7.84
CA LYS A 344 47.43 32.02 7.52
C LYS A 344 46.34 31.70 6.49
N ARG A 345 46.72 31.04 5.37
CA ARG A 345 45.78 30.58 4.33
C ARG A 345 44.83 29.47 4.82
N ARG A 346 45.24 28.72 5.85
CA ARG A 346 44.50 27.58 6.43
C ARG A 346 43.59 27.98 7.61
N GLU A 347 43.81 29.15 8.21
CA GLU A 347 42.96 29.75 9.23
C GLU A 347 41.81 30.54 8.60
N GLU A 348 42.04 31.23 7.48
CA GLU A 348 41.00 31.91 6.71
C GLU A 348 39.94 30.90 6.19
N GLU A 349 40.35 29.78 5.61
CA GLU A 349 39.43 28.70 5.17
C GLU A 349 38.63 28.07 6.34
N LYS A 350 39.21 27.98 7.54
CA LYS A 350 38.50 27.51 8.74
C LYS A 350 37.50 28.53 9.27
N SER A 351 37.84 29.82 9.23
CA SER A 351 36.96 30.91 9.68
C SER A 351 35.64 30.99 8.91
N TYR A 352 35.60 30.50 7.67
CA TYR A 352 34.37 30.47 6.84
C TYR A 352 33.39 29.36 7.22
N SER A 353 33.77 28.41 8.08
CA SER A 353 32.92 27.25 8.42
C SER A 353 31.87 27.51 9.50
N PHE A 354 31.91 28.63 10.23
CA PHE A 354 30.97 28.90 11.33
C PHE A 354 30.81 30.38 11.71
N ILE A 355 30.32 31.23 10.80
CA ILE A 355 29.71 32.51 11.19
C ILE A 355 28.39 32.71 10.45
N ASP A 356 27.29 32.42 11.15
CA ASP A 356 25.96 32.90 10.80
C ASP A 356 25.80 34.32 11.40
N ARG A 357 25.62 35.34 10.54
CA ARG A 357 25.45 36.72 11.00
C ARG A 357 24.43 37.47 10.14
N LYS A 358 23.19 37.45 10.63
CA LYS A 358 22.05 38.27 10.21
C LYS A 358 22.48 39.68 9.77
N TYR A 359 22.00 40.11 8.60
CA TYR A 359 21.91 41.52 8.26
C TYR A 359 20.47 41.89 7.91
N THR A 360 19.95 42.88 8.64
CA THR A 360 18.68 43.55 8.39
C THR A 360 18.94 44.87 7.67
N THR A 361 18.27 45.11 6.54
CA THR A 361 18.17 46.46 5.96
C THR A 361 16.75 46.68 5.43
N LYS A 362 16.28 47.93 5.50
CA LYS A 362 14.92 48.42 5.22
C LYS A 362 14.91 49.37 4.00
N GLN A 363 13.71 49.56 3.41
CA GLN A 363 13.29 50.69 2.53
C GLN A 363 13.94 50.80 1.13
N ASP A 364 13.30 51.32 0.07
CA ASP A 364 11.88 51.66 -0.20
C ASP A 364 11.62 51.85 -1.72
N LEU A 365 10.45 51.38 -2.21
CA LEU A 365 9.60 51.94 -3.31
C LEU A 365 10.16 52.12 -4.76
N PRO A 366 9.33 52.37 -5.81
CA PRO A 366 7.85 52.34 -5.90
C PRO A 366 7.21 51.51 -7.05
N ASN A 367 5.90 51.22 -6.90
CA ASN A 367 4.77 51.14 -7.88
C ASN A 367 5.02 50.75 -9.35
N ASN A 368 4.23 49.83 -9.94
CA ASN A 368 2.82 50.09 -10.34
C ASN A 368 2.06 48.76 -10.57
N SER A 369 0.84 48.62 -10.03
CA SER A 369 -0.47 48.56 -10.73
C SER A 369 -0.65 47.35 -11.70
N THR A 370 -1.81 46.70 -11.83
CA THR A 370 -3.20 47.22 -11.78
C THR A 370 -4.20 46.04 -11.76
N ILE A 371 -5.33 46.12 -11.00
CA ILE A 371 -6.71 45.64 -11.34
C ILE A 371 -6.92 44.14 -11.70
N ASN A 372 -7.97 43.41 -11.30
CA ASN A 372 -9.12 43.56 -10.37
C ASN A 372 -9.71 42.14 -10.09
N GLN A 373 -10.33 41.85 -8.93
CA GLN A 373 -11.80 41.76 -8.70
C GLN A 373 -12.58 40.90 -9.73
N THR A 374 -13.53 40.01 -9.40
CA THR A 374 -14.26 39.73 -8.12
C THR A 374 -15.20 38.52 -8.27
N CYS A 375 -15.45 37.79 -7.17
CA CYS A 375 -16.77 37.26 -6.71
C CYS A 375 -17.61 36.31 -7.65
N HIS A 376 -18.64 35.55 -7.22
CA HIS A 376 -19.32 35.36 -5.92
C HIS A 376 -20.04 33.98 -5.86
N ASN A 377 -20.09 33.37 -4.67
CA ASN A 377 -21.25 32.73 -4.00
C ASN A 377 -22.17 31.68 -4.70
N ARG A 378 -22.26 30.50 -4.03
CA ARG A 378 -23.49 29.90 -3.39
C ARG A 378 -24.59 29.37 -4.37
N THR A 379 -25.21 28.18 -4.21
CA THR A 379 -26.10 27.77 -3.09
C THR A 379 -26.57 26.29 -3.21
N THR A 380 -26.75 25.64 -2.05
CA THR A 380 -27.37 24.33 -1.65
C THR A 380 -28.29 23.49 -2.58
N ILE A 381 -28.07 22.16 -2.63
CA ILE A 381 -28.87 21.00 -2.05
C ILE A 381 -30.43 21.19 -2.02
N PRO A 382 -31.34 20.19 -2.37
CA PRO A 382 -31.33 18.75 -1.98
C PRO A 382 -31.89 17.61 -2.92
N THR A 383 -31.42 16.37 -2.64
CA THR A 383 -32.07 15.02 -2.42
C THR A 383 -33.25 14.40 -3.25
N ASN A 384 -33.24 13.04 -3.30
CA ASN A 384 -34.23 12.00 -3.74
C ASN A 384 -34.32 11.72 -5.27
N GLN A 385 -34.09 10.52 -5.83
CA GLN A 385 -34.61 9.12 -5.64
C GLN A 385 -35.89 8.84 -6.47
N TRP A 386 -36.30 7.55 -6.61
CA TRP A 386 -37.28 6.89 -7.53
C TRP A 386 -36.61 6.35 -8.83
N VAL A 387 -36.61 5.04 -9.22
CA VAL A 387 -37.63 3.93 -9.31
C VAL A 387 -38.50 4.12 -10.58
N GLU A 388 -38.72 3.19 -11.53
CA GLU A 388 -38.90 1.71 -11.53
C GLU A 388 -38.71 1.06 -12.94
N SER A 389 -38.54 -0.29 -13.02
CA SER A 389 -39.07 -1.32 -13.99
C SER A 389 -39.27 -1.10 -15.52
N ASP A 390 -39.36 -2.11 -16.42
CA ASP A 390 -39.12 -3.58 -16.41
C ASP A 390 -39.09 -4.18 -17.85
N SER A 391 -38.69 -5.45 -17.97
CA SER A 391 -39.26 -6.54 -18.84
C SER A 391 -38.29 -7.43 -19.66
N ASN A 392 -38.59 -8.75 -19.63
CA ASN A 392 -37.87 -9.91 -20.18
C ASN A 392 -38.72 -10.53 -21.33
N PRO A 393 -38.23 -11.39 -22.29
CA PRO A 393 -38.06 -12.84 -21.99
C PRO A 393 -37.11 -13.74 -22.91
N THR A 394 -36.45 -14.74 -22.27
CA THR A 394 -36.40 -16.22 -22.58
C THR A 394 -35.85 -16.83 -23.91
N SER A 395 -34.82 -17.72 -23.80
CA SER A 395 -34.80 -19.19 -24.21
C SER A 395 -33.57 -19.81 -24.97
N SER A 396 -33.16 -21.02 -24.53
CA SER A 396 -32.53 -22.21 -25.23
C SER A 396 -31.35 -22.08 -26.24
N GLN A 397 -30.16 -22.68 -26.00
CA GLN A 397 -29.71 -24.11 -26.18
C GLN A 397 -29.49 -24.57 -27.67
N SER A 398 -28.26 -24.71 -28.20
CA SER A 398 -27.32 -25.88 -28.24
C SER A 398 -27.71 -27.01 -29.24
N THR A 399 -26.90 -27.71 -30.08
CA THR A 399 -25.52 -28.31 -29.99
C THR A 399 -24.93 -28.84 -31.35
N CYS A 400 -23.58 -28.91 -31.47
CA CYS A 400 -22.68 -29.97 -32.09
C CYS A 400 -22.61 -30.37 -33.61
N SER A 401 -21.41 -30.82 -34.03
CA SER A 401 -20.88 -31.28 -35.38
C SER A 401 -20.68 -32.84 -35.46
N PRO A 402 -19.86 -33.52 -36.34
CA PRO A 402 -19.20 -33.26 -37.68
C PRO A 402 -19.13 -34.48 -38.71
N SER A 403 -18.51 -34.31 -39.93
CA SER A 403 -17.59 -35.27 -40.69
C SER A 403 -17.90 -35.80 -42.15
N SER A 404 -17.04 -35.46 -43.17
CA SER A 404 -16.51 -36.30 -44.33
C SER A 404 -17.41 -36.83 -45.52
N THR A 405 -17.02 -37.19 -46.78
CA THR A 405 -15.82 -37.06 -47.70
C THR A 405 -16.07 -37.40 -49.23
N GLN A 406 -15.23 -36.84 -50.15
CA GLN A 406 -14.72 -37.25 -51.52
C GLN A 406 -15.55 -37.67 -52.80
N GLU A 407 -15.29 -36.93 -53.92
CA GLU A 407 -15.14 -37.22 -55.39
C GLU A 407 -16.14 -38.01 -56.32
N ARG A 408 -16.67 -37.36 -57.39
CA ARG A 408 -16.30 -37.49 -58.86
C ARG A 408 -17.38 -36.90 -59.84
N LYS A 409 -17.04 -36.75 -61.14
CA LYS A 409 -17.65 -35.88 -62.19
C LYS A 409 -18.98 -36.32 -62.85
N THR A 410 -19.89 -35.34 -63.00
CA THR A 410 -20.82 -35.07 -64.14
C THR A 410 -21.55 -36.21 -64.86
N SER A 411 -22.67 -36.67 -64.31
CA SER A 411 -23.96 -36.86 -65.00
C SER A 411 -25.02 -37.34 -64.00
N SER A 412 -26.27 -36.85 -64.11
CA SER A 412 -27.49 -37.38 -63.46
C SER A 412 -27.48 -37.65 -61.95
N THR A 413 -28.39 -36.99 -61.22
CA THR A 413 -28.82 -37.28 -59.83
C THR A 413 -27.78 -37.12 -58.70
N ASP A 414 -28.28 -36.58 -57.57
CA ASP A 414 -27.72 -36.57 -56.21
C ASP A 414 -26.47 -35.71 -55.83
N THR A 415 -26.68 -34.94 -54.75
CA THR A 415 -25.73 -34.38 -53.73
C THR A 415 -24.61 -33.38 -54.14
N ALA A 416 -24.49 -32.28 -53.39
CA ALA A 416 -23.34 -31.35 -53.44
C ALA A 416 -22.99 -30.77 -52.03
N CYS A 417 -21.72 -30.42 -51.82
CA CYS A 417 -21.07 -30.26 -50.52
C CYS A 417 -20.77 -28.79 -50.14
N THR A 418 -20.69 -28.48 -48.84
CA THR A 418 -20.23 -27.20 -48.27
C THR A 418 -18.76 -26.93 -48.62
N GLN A 419 -18.44 -25.76 -49.16
CA GLN A 419 -17.05 -25.34 -49.38
C GLN A 419 -16.43 -24.81 -48.09
N GLU A 420 -15.23 -25.27 -47.74
CA GLU A 420 -14.42 -24.63 -46.70
C GLU A 420 -14.02 -23.22 -47.15
N ARG A 421 -14.36 -22.23 -46.31
CA ARG A 421 -14.13 -20.81 -46.56
C ARG A 421 -12.64 -20.48 -46.45
N ASN A 422 -11.96 -20.37 -47.60
CA ASN A 422 -10.53 -20.06 -47.64
C ASN A 422 -10.29 -18.54 -47.50
N ILE A 423 -10.17 -18.09 -46.25
CA ILE A 423 -9.99 -16.69 -45.88
C ILE A 423 -8.69 -16.06 -46.43
N GLU A 424 -7.70 -16.84 -46.90
CA GLU A 424 -6.50 -16.27 -47.52
C GLU A 424 -6.77 -15.68 -48.91
N LEU A 425 -7.79 -16.17 -49.61
CA LEU A 425 -8.24 -15.68 -50.92
C LEU A 425 -9.23 -14.50 -50.83
N GLU A 426 -9.72 -14.17 -49.63
CA GLU A 426 -10.66 -13.08 -49.41
C GLU A 426 -9.99 -11.70 -49.46
N ALA A 427 -10.73 -10.69 -49.91
CA ALA A 427 -10.21 -9.33 -50.02
C ALA A 427 -9.74 -8.79 -48.66
N ALA A 428 -8.63 -8.04 -48.64
CA ALA A 428 -7.97 -7.54 -47.44
C ALA A 428 -7.40 -8.59 -46.45
N SER A 429 -7.46 -9.90 -46.74
CA SER A 429 -6.90 -10.97 -45.89
C SER A 429 -5.43 -10.77 -45.48
N HIS A 430 -4.64 -10.17 -46.38
CA HIS A 430 -3.22 -9.86 -46.20
C HIS A 430 -2.94 -8.77 -45.15
N LEU A 431 -3.95 -8.01 -44.73
CA LEU A 431 -3.84 -6.99 -43.68
C LEU A 431 -4.09 -7.55 -42.27
N LEU A 432 -4.51 -8.82 -42.16
CA LEU A 432 -4.76 -9.48 -40.88
C LEU A 432 -3.59 -10.38 -40.50
N THR A 433 -3.24 -10.37 -39.22
CA THR A 433 -2.30 -11.35 -38.64
C THR A 433 -2.92 -12.75 -38.62
N GLN A 434 -2.10 -13.79 -38.52
CA GLN A 434 -2.59 -15.18 -38.53
C GLN A 434 -3.61 -15.48 -37.41
N LYS A 435 -3.50 -14.80 -36.25
CA LYS A 435 -4.46 -14.91 -35.15
C LYS A 435 -5.80 -14.25 -35.47
N GLU A 436 -5.77 -13.10 -36.16
CA GLU A 436 -6.99 -12.39 -36.57
C GLU A 436 -7.68 -13.12 -37.72
N LYS A 437 -6.94 -13.72 -38.65
CA LYS A 437 -7.50 -14.65 -39.64
C LYS A 437 -8.22 -15.83 -38.98
N SER A 438 -7.62 -16.48 -37.97
CA SER A 438 -8.30 -17.54 -37.24
C SER A 438 -9.54 -17.05 -36.48
N LEU A 439 -9.53 -15.82 -35.97
CA LEU A 439 -10.69 -15.21 -35.31
C LEU A 439 -11.82 -14.89 -36.30
N CYS A 440 -11.49 -14.41 -37.51
CA CYS A 440 -12.45 -14.20 -38.59
C CYS A 440 -13.12 -15.52 -39.01
N ILE A 441 -12.36 -16.61 -39.12
CA ILE A 441 -12.90 -17.96 -39.37
C ILE A 441 -13.82 -18.41 -38.23
N GLN A 442 -13.42 -18.18 -36.96
CA GLN A 442 -14.22 -18.58 -35.79
C GLN A 442 -15.53 -17.78 -35.63
N LEU A 443 -15.56 -16.54 -36.09
CA LEU A 443 -16.73 -15.65 -36.00
C LEU A 443 -17.52 -15.53 -37.33
N ASP A 444 -17.11 -16.27 -38.36
CA ASP A 444 -17.62 -16.22 -39.74
C ASP A 444 -17.65 -14.80 -40.36
N LEU A 445 -16.71 -13.93 -39.95
CA LEU A 445 -16.60 -12.55 -40.42
C LEU A 445 -15.68 -12.45 -41.65
N GLU A 446 -16.10 -11.66 -42.65
CA GLU A 446 -15.17 -11.25 -43.72
C GLU A 446 -14.00 -10.41 -43.15
N PRO A 447 -12.76 -10.60 -43.66
CA PRO A 447 -11.61 -9.77 -43.32
C PRO A 447 -11.88 -8.25 -43.37
N THR A 448 -12.67 -7.81 -44.34
CA THR A 448 -13.15 -6.42 -44.52
C THR A 448 -14.06 -5.97 -43.38
N ALA A 449 -15.03 -6.80 -42.97
CA ALA A 449 -15.94 -6.55 -41.86
C ALA A 449 -15.21 -6.56 -40.51
N TYR A 450 -14.25 -7.47 -40.32
CA TYR A 450 -13.40 -7.49 -39.14
C TYR A 450 -12.55 -6.21 -39.03
N LEU A 451 -11.93 -5.76 -40.12
CA LEU A 451 -11.13 -4.55 -40.12
C LEU A 451 -11.96 -3.31 -39.81
N THR A 452 -13.17 -3.16 -40.37
CA THR A 452 -14.06 -2.02 -40.07
C THR A 452 -14.55 -2.04 -38.62
N GLN A 453 -14.96 -3.19 -38.09
CA GLN A 453 -15.30 -3.33 -36.67
C GLN A 453 -14.11 -3.00 -35.77
N LYS A 454 -12.92 -3.51 -36.10
CA LYS A 454 -11.67 -3.23 -35.36
C LYS A 454 -11.32 -1.74 -35.38
N THR A 455 -11.46 -1.03 -36.51
CA THR A 455 -11.24 0.41 -36.54
C THR A 455 -12.26 1.16 -35.69
N MET A 456 -13.55 0.80 -35.74
CA MET A 456 -14.57 1.45 -34.90
C MET A 456 -14.32 1.22 -33.40
N VAL A 457 -13.88 0.03 -32.99
CA VAL A 457 -13.54 -0.28 -31.59
C VAL A 457 -12.29 0.49 -31.15
N ILE A 458 -11.26 0.59 -31.99
CA ILE A 458 -10.04 1.35 -31.68
C ILE A 458 -10.35 2.85 -31.59
N ASP A 459 -11.13 3.41 -32.51
CA ASP A 459 -11.52 4.82 -32.47
C ASP A 459 -12.38 5.13 -31.24
N ALA A 460 -13.35 4.26 -30.90
CA ALA A 460 -14.14 4.38 -29.67
C ALA A 460 -13.26 4.31 -28.40
N TYR A 461 -12.26 3.43 -28.37
CA TYR A 461 -11.31 3.32 -27.26
C TYR A 461 -10.39 4.55 -27.17
N LEU A 462 -9.95 5.11 -28.30
CA LEU A 462 -9.16 6.34 -28.35
C LEU A 462 -9.96 7.56 -27.91
N GLU A 463 -11.24 7.67 -28.29
CA GLU A 463 -12.13 8.72 -27.79
C GLU A 463 -12.43 8.54 -26.29
N ALA A 464 -12.65 7.31 -25.82
CA ALA A 464 -12.78 7.03 -24.38
C ALA A 464 -11.51 7.40 -23.60
N MET A 465 -10.31 7.11 -24.13
CA MET A 465 -9.04 7.54 -23.54
C MET A 465 -8.85 9.06 -23.54
N LYS A 466 -9.25 9.76 -24.62
CA LYS A 466 -9.24 11.23 -24.67
C LYS A 466 -10.19 11.81 -23.61
N LEU A 467 -11.40 11.27 -23.48
CA LEU A 467 -12.38 11.70 -22.49
C LEU A 467 -11.87 11.43 -21.06
N ALA A 468 -11.26 10.27 -20.82
CA ALA A 468 -10.62 9.93 -19.54
C ALA A 468 -9.45 10.87 -19.21
N LEU A 469 -8.62 11.25 -20.20
CA LEU A 469 -7.56 12.25 -20.03
C LEU A 469 -8.12 13.64 -19.71
N VAL A 470 -9.17 14.08 -20.40
CA VAL A 470 -9.85 15.35 -20.10
C VAL A 470 -10.44 15.33 -18.69
N CYS A 471 -11.08 14.23 -18.28
CA CYS A 471 -11.56 14.04 -16.92
C CYS A 471 -10.41 14.03 -15.90
N LEU A 472 -9.27 13.40 -16.18
CA LEU A 472 -8.08 13.43 -15.31
C LEU A 472 -7.49 14.83 -15.18
N PHE A 473 -7.45 15.63 -16.25
CA PHE A 473 -7.03 17.03 -16.20
C PHE A 473 -8.05 17.92 -15.45
N ALA A 474 -9.35 17.67 -15.61
CA ALA A 474 -10.40 18.35 -14.85
C ALA A 474 -10.34 18.00 -13.35
N ILE A 475 -10.15 16.73 -13.00
CA ILE A 475 -9.97 16.29 -11.61
C ILE A 475 -8.66 16.85 -11.04
N SER A 476 -7.56 16.80 -11.79
CA SER A 476 -6.27 17.39 -11.39
C SER A 476 -6.39 18.90 -11.10
N THR A 477 -7.04 19.66 -11.98
CA THR A 477 -7.25 21.10 -11.76
C THR A 477 -8.18 21.40 -10.58
N VAL A 478 -9.24 20.61 -10.37
CA VAL A 478 -10.09 20.71 -9.17
C VAL A 478 -9.31 20.36 -7.89
N VAL A 479 -8.49 19.30 -7.91
CA VAL A 479 -7.62 18.90 -6.79
C VAL A 479 -6.55 19.95 -6.51
N CYS A 480 -5.97 20.61 -7.52
CA CYS A 480 -5.05 21.73 -7.31
C CYS A 480 -5.73 23.00 -6.76
N VAL A 481 -7.04 23.16 -6.92
CA VAL A 481 -7.81 24.30 -6.39
C VAL A 481 -8.30 24.04 -4.96
N TYR A 482 -8.70 22.82 -4.62
CA TYR A 482 -9.25 22.46 -3.30
C TYR A 482 -8.27 21.72 -2.37
N GLY A 483 -7.19 21.13 -2.90
CA GLY A 483 -6.19 20.36 -2.16
C GLY A 483 -5.11 21.21 -1.49
N ARG A 484 -5.49 22.34 -0.86
CA ARG A 484 -4.57 23.13 -0.04
C ARG A 484 -4.65 22.65 1.41
N PRO A 485 -3.56 22.10 2.01
CA PRO A 485 -3.61 21.69 3.41
C PRO A 485 -3.85 22.90 4.31
N GLU A 486 -4.64 22.73 5.37
CA GLU A 486 -4.77 23.76 6.40
C GLU A 486 -3.45 23.90 7.16
N GLU A 487 -2.71 24.96 6.85
CA GLU A 487 -1.48 25.33 7.55
C GLU A 487 -1.80 25.83 8.97
N HIS A 488 -1.96 24.90 9.92
CA HIS A 488 -2.06 25.28 11.33
C HIS A 488 -0.74 25.91 11.82
N TYR A 489 -0.86 26.86 12.75
CA TYR A 489 0.30 27.44 13.43
C TYR A 489 1.01 26.40 14.31
N THR A 490 2.30 26.59 14.55
CA THR A 490 3.12 25.60 15.28
C THR A 490 2.60 25.37 16.71
N THR A 491 2.27 24.12 17.02
CA THR A 491 1.76 23.68 18.33
C THR A 491 2.84 23.52 19.41
N LYS A 492 4.11 23.86 19.07
CA LYS A 492 5.27 23.75 19.95
C LYS A 492 5.14 24.51 21.28
N PHE A 493 4.22 25.46 21.33
CA PHE A 493 4.03 26.42 22.43
C PHE A 493 2.66 26.29 23.12
N ASP A 494 1.89 25.24 22.84
CA ASP A 494 0.53 25.06 23.37
C ASP A 494 0.50 24.68 24.87
N ASN A 495 1.64 24.18 25.38
CA ASN A 495 1.84 23.75 26.78
C ASN A 495 2.39 24.87 27.70
N ILE A 496 2.29 26.14 27.31
CA ILE A 496 2.71 27.27 28.16
C ILE A 496 1.77 27.44 29.35
N ASP A 497 2.32 27.64 30.54
CA ASP A 497 1.58 28.09 31.72
C ASP A 497 1.29 29.60 31.62
N VAL A 498 0.10 29.91 31.09
CA VAL A 498 -0.39 31.29 30.91
C VAL A 498 -0.73 31.93 32.25
N ASP A 499 -1.18 31.16 33.24
CA ASP A 499 -1.54 31.68 34.56
C ASP A 499 -0.29 32.21 35.30
N GLN A 500 0.85 31.52 35.19
CA GLN A 500 2.13 32.01 35.68
C GLN A 500 2.60 33.30 34.98
N ILE A 501 2.29 33.48 33.70
CA ILE A 501 2.64 34.71 32.96
C ILE A 501 1.73 35.87 33.36
N LEU A 502 0.41 35.67 33.42
CA LEU A 502 -0.57 36.71 33.75
C LEU A 502 -0.49 37.16 35.22
N SER A 503 -0.21 36.23 36.15
CA SER A 503 -0.04 36.56 37.58
C SER A 503 1.25 37.31 37.90
N ASN A 504 2.24 37.33 36.99
CA ASN A 504 3.53 37.96 37.21
C ASN A 504 3.73 39.19 36.32
N ASP A 505 3.40 40.37 36.86
CA ASP A 505 3.55 41.67 36.20
C ASP A 505 4.91 41.90 35.51
N ARG A 506 6.01 41.35 36.05
CA ARG A 506 7.34 41.47 35.44
C ARG A 506 7.53 40.58 34.22
N LEU A 507 6.88 39.42 34.17
CA LEU A 507 6.86 38.55 33.00
C LEU A 507 5.88 39.09 31.96
N LEU A 508 4.63 39.37 32.35
CA LEU A 508 3.62 39.96 31.47
C LEU A 508 4.15 41.20 30.73
N LYS A 509 4.78 42.13 31.44
CA LYS A 509 5.39 43.31 30.84
C LYS A 509 6.48 42.99 29.80
N ARG A 510 7.29 41.94 29.98
CA ARG A 510 8.28 41.52 28.97
C ARG A 510 7.63 40.95 27.70
N TYR A 511 6.52 40.24 27.84
CA TYR A 511 5.74 39.77 26.70
C TYR A 511 5.11 40.95 25.93
N VAL A 512 4.45 41.87 26.64
CA VAL A 512 3.84 43.08 26.05
C VAL A 512 4.90 43.97 25.39
N ASP A 513 6.00 44.29 26.08
CA ASP A 513 7.08 45.13 25.54
C ASP A 513 7.73 44.51 24.27
N CYS A 514 7.78 43.16 24.18
CA CYS A 514 8.24 42.44 22.99
C CYS A 514 7.28 42.60 21.80
N LEU A 515 5.98 42.43 22.01
CA LEU A 515 4.94 42.65 20.98
C LEU A 515 4.94 44.11 20.50
N LEU A 516 5.07 45.05 21.43
CA LEU A 516 5.18 46.48 21.15
C LEU A 516 6.49 46.88 20.45
N GLU A 517 7.49 46.01 20.37
CA GLU A 517 8.83 46.29 19.79
C GLU A 517 9.60 47.40 20.50
N ARG A 518 9.47 47.48 21.82
CA ARG A 518 10.21 48.48 22.60
C ARG A 518 11.72 48.19 22.52
N PRO A 519 12.58 49.21 22.28
CA PRO A 519 14.01 49.01 22.14
C PRO A 519 14.65 48.45 23.43
N ASN A 520 15.72 47.68 23.27
CA ASN A 520 16.49 47.04 24.35
C ASN A 520 15.78 45.91 25.15
N VAL A 521 14.68 45.36 24.65
CA VAL A 521 13.96 44.25 25.31
C VAL A 521 14.34 42.90 24.68
N LYS A 522 14.69 41.92 25.53
CA LYS A 522 14.91 40.51 25.11
C LYS A 522 13.57 39.77 25.07
N CYS A 523 13.06 39.51 23.87
CA CYS A 523 11.86 38.70 23.65
C CYS A 523 12.07 37.24 24.11
N PRO A 524 11.11 36.66 24.87
CA PRO A 524 10.95 35.22 25.01
C PRO A 524 10.73 34.52 23.66
N SER A 525 11.05 33.24 23.56
CA SER A 525 10.89 32.42 22.34
C SER A 525 9.43 32.37 21.87
N GLU A 526 8.53 32.27 22.84
CA GLU A 526 7.09 32.12 22.72
C GLU A 526 6.48 33.44 22.20
N ALA A 527 6.89 34.55 22.83
CA ALA A 527 6.50 35.91 22.45
C ALA A 527 6.95 36.25 21.03
N LEU A 528 8.14 35.80 20.63
CA LEU A 528 8.70 36.06 19.30
C LEU A 528 7.93 35.30 18.21
N GLU A 529 7.43 34.10 18.49
CA GLU A 529 6.59 33.35 17.54
C GLU A 529 5.19 33.94 17.45
N LEU A 530 4.55 34.22 18.59
CA LEU A 530 3.26 34.92 18.66
C LEU A 530 3.30 36.23 17.87
N LYS A 531 4.36 37.03 18.05
CA LYS A 531 4.55 38.32 17.36
C LYS A 531 4.51 38.22 15.82
N LYS A 532 5.05 37.14 15.23
CA LYS A 532 5.03 36.95 13.76
C LYS A 532 3.63 36.69 13.24
N VAL A 533 2.83 35.98 14.04
CA VAL A 533 1.55 35.38 13.65
C VAL A 533 0.36 36.27 14.03
N LEU A 534 0.50 37.11 15.07
CA LEU A 534 -0.60 37.86 15.69
C LEU A 534 -1.44 38.69 14.70
N SER A 535 -0.82 39.33 13.71
CA SER A 535 -1.53 40.13 12.70
C SER A 535 -2.37 39.28 11.74
N GLU A 536 -1.87 38.12 11.29
CA GLU A 536 -2.62 37.18 10.46
C GLU A 536 -3.74 36.52 11.29
N ALA A 537 -3.44 36.11 12.53
CA ALA A 537 -4.40 35.51 13.45
C ALA A 537 -5.58 36.45 13.76
N MET A 538 -5.33 37.74 14.00
CA MET A 538 -6.42 38.71 14.19
C MET A 538 -7.26 38.92 12.92
N ALA A 539 -6.62 39.08 11.76
CA ALA A 539 -7.31 39.28 10.49
C ALA A 539 -8.17 38.07 10.05
N THR A 540 -7.82 36.87 10.50
CA THR A 540 -8.48 35.60 10.17
C THR A 540 -9.31 35.00 11.31
N HIS A 541 -9.54 35.74 12.41
CA HIS A 541 -10.21 35.24 13.62
C HIS A 541 -9.63 33.90 14.14
N CYS A 542 -8.30 33.76 14.07
CA CYS A 542 -7.54 32.59 14.51
C CYS A 542 -7.89 31.29 13.75
N ALA A 543 -8.25 31.37 12.46
CA ALA A 543 -8.61 30.20 11.63
C ALA A 543 -7.53 29.08 11.65
N LYS A 544 -6.25 29.45 11.60
CA LYS A 544 -5.10 28.54 11.64
C LYS A 544 -4.64 28.15 13.06
N CYS A 545 -5.25 28.70 14.11
CA CYS A 545 -4.83 28.44 15.50
C CYS A 545 -5.33 27.09 16.01
N SER A 546 -4.54 26.42 16.86
CA SER A 546 -5.04 25.29 17.63
C SER A 546 -6.11 25.74 18.63
N ASP A 547 -6.97 24.83 19.08
CA ASP A 547 -8.00 25.19 20.07
C ASP A 547 -7.38 25.63 21.40
N ARG A 548 -6.23 25.05 21.76
CA ARG A 548 -5.44 25.48 22.92
C ARG A 548 -4.92 26.91 22.76
N GLN A 549 -4.45 27.30 21.58
CA GLN A 549 -4.04 28.68 21.31
C GLN A 549 -5.22 29.66 21.39
N LYS A 550 -6.42 29.27 20.96
CA LYS A 550 -7.65 30.07 21.08
C LYS A 550 -8.04 30.28 22.56
N GLU A 551 -8.00 29.23 23.38
CA GLU A 551 -8.22 29.32 24.84
C GLU A 551 -7.23 30.29 25.51
N ILE A 552 -5.93 30.09 25.23
CA ILE A 552 -4.83 30.89 25.77
C ILE A 552 -4.99 32.36 25.39
N ALA A 553 -5.23 32.65 24.11
CA ALA A 553 -5.43 34.01 23.61
C ALA A 553 -6.64 34.68 24.28
N LYS A 554 -7.78 33.97 24.35
CA LYS A 554 -9.01 34.49 25.00
C LYS A 554 -8.76 34.84 26.46
N LYS A 555 -8.13 33.95 27.22
CA LYS A 555 -7.81 34.15 28.65
C LYS A 555 -6.86 35.31 28.89
N ALA A 556 -5.85 35.48 28.03
CA ALA A 556 -4.92 36.61 28.10
C ALA A 556 -5.59 37.94 27.73
N LEU A 557 -6.46 37.96 26.71
CA LEU A 557 -7.23 39.15 26.31
C LEU A 557 -8.20 39.59 27.42
N ASP A 558 -9.00 38.67 27.96
CA ASP A 558 -9.91 38.95 29.08
C ASP A 558 -9.15 39.60 30.25
N PHE A 559 -8.01 39.02 30.64
CA PHE A 559 -7.19 39.53 31.75
C PHE A 559 -6.61 40.92 31.48
N LEU A 560 -6.12 41.18 30.25
CA LEU A 560 -5.55 42.49 29.88
C LEU A 560 -6.62 43.58 29.85
N ILE A 561 -7.80 43.29 29.28
CA ILE A 561 -8.92 44.25 29.18
C ILE A 561 -9.46 44.62 30.56
N ILE A 562 -9.59 43.67 31.47
CA ILE A 562 -10.12 43.90 32.82
C ILE A 562 -9.04 44.54 33.72
N ASN A 563 -7.87 43.91 33.84
CA ASN A 563 -6.89 44.21 34.89
C ASN A 563 -5.72 45.13 34.46
N LYS A 564 -5.43 45.26 33.16
CA LYS A 564 -4.22 45.95 32.63
C LYS A 564 -4.56 46.82 31.40
N LYS A 565 -5.55 47.70 31.57
CA LYS A 565 -6.10 48.57 30.51
C LYS A 565 -5.04 49.45 29.81
N ASP A 566 -3.98 49.83 30.52
CA ASP A 566 -2.82 50.53 29.97
C ASP A 566 -2.08 49.68 28.91
N MET A 567 -1.77 48.42 29.24
CA MET A 567 -1.12 47.48 28.33
C MET A 567 -2.03 47.07 27.17
N TRP A 568 -3.34 46.96 27.42
CA TRP A 568 -4.34 46.72 26.36
C TRP A 568 -4.39 47.86 25.34
N ASN A 569 -4.48 49.11 25.80
CA ASN A 569 -4.54 50.29 24.93
C ASN A 569 -3.30 50.44 24.05
N ASP A 570 -2.11 50.17 24.58
CA ASP A 570 -0.86 50.15 23.81
C ASP A 570 -0.89 49.08 22.70
N LEU A 571 -1.36 47.87 23.00
CA LEU A 571 -1.47 46.77 22.03
C LEU A 571 -2.53 47.07 20.96
N LYS A 572 -3.70 47.57 21.37
CA LYS A 572 -4.80 48.02 20.50
C LYS A 572 -4.31 49.07 19.50
N SER A 573 -3.63 50.11 19.97
CA SER A 573 -3.05 51.18 19.13
C SER A 573 -2.07 50.66 18.06
N LYS A 574 -1.35 49.56 18.35
CA LYS A 574 -0.38 48.97 17.41
C LYS A 574 -0.98 47.98 16.42
N TYR A 575 -1.89 47.12 16.87
CA TYR A 575 -2.35 45.96 16.09
C TYR A 575 -3.77 46.11 15.52
N ASP A 576 -4.61 46.99 16.09
CA ASP A 576 -5.96 47.30 15.58
C ASP A 576 -6.24 48.83 15.63
N PRO A 577 -5.51 49.65 14.84
CA PRO A 577 -5.67 51.10 14.84
C PRO A 577 -7.02 51.57 14.25
N GLU A 578 -7.75 50.70 13.56
CA GLU A 578 -9.10 50.98 13.01
C GLU A 578 -10.23 50.59 13.99
N GLU A 579 -9.90 50.05 15.17
CA GLU A 579 -10.84 49.50 16.16
C GLU A 579 -11.83 48.47 15.60
N LYS A 580 -11.40 47.67 14.62
CA LYS A 580 -12.25 46.76 13.85
C LYS A 580 -12.59 45.48 14.63
N TYR A 581 -11.71 45.08 15.56
CA TYR A 581 -11.82 43.84 16.33
C TYR A 581 -11.85 44.10 17.84
N ALA A 582 -11.15 45.15 18.31
CA ALA A 582 -11.01 45.48 19.73
C ALA A 582 -12.35 45.66 20.45
N LYS A 583 -13.36 46.27 19.81
CA LYS A 583 -14.70 46.47 20.38
C LYS A 583 -15.39 45.16 20.72
N GLN A 584 -15.28 44.16 19.85
CA GLN A 584 -15.87 42.83 20.09
C GLN A 584 -15.22 42.15 21.31
N TYR A 585 -13.89 42.20 21.42
CA TYR A 585 -13.18 41.63 22.56
C TYR A 585 -13.44 42.39 23.87
N GLU A 586 -13.54 43.72 23.83
CA GLU A 586 -13.91 44.56 24.98
C GLU A 586 -15.33 44.23 25.48
N GLU A 587 -16.31 44.11 24.59
CA GLU A 587 -17.67 43.67 24.96
C GLU A 587 -17.71 42.24 25.51
N ASP A 588 -17.02 41.29 24.87
CA ASP A 588 -17.06 39.88 25.28
C ASP A 588 -16.31 39.60 26.58
N ALA A 589 -15.33 40.43 26.95
CA ALA A 589 -14.70 40.42 28.27
C ALA A 589 -15.63 41.01 29.34
N LEU A 590 -16.25 42.17 29.09
CA LEU A 590 -17.14 42.85 30.04
C LEU A 590 -18.44 42.06 30.31
N LYS A 591 -18.91 41.26 29.35
CA LYS A 591 -20.03 40.30 29.52
C LYS A 591 -19.73 39.13 30.48
N LYS A 592 -18.48 38.93 30.89
CA LYS A 592 -18.07 37.90 31.87
C LYS A 592 -17.74 38.47 33.26
N GLU A 593 -17.57 39.80 33.35
CA GLU A 593 -17.31 40.51 34.61
C GLU A 593 -18.61 40.83 35.36
N ASN A 594 -19.75 40.82 34.64
CA ASN A 594 -21.12 40.87 35.16
C ASN A 594 -21.76 39.47 35.17
#